data_AF-A0AAN8XL45-F1
#
_entry.id   AF-A0AAN8XL45-F1
#
_cell.length_a   1.000
_cell.length_b   1.000
_cell.length_c   1.000
_cell.angle_alpha   90.00
_cell.angle_beta   90.00
_cell.angle_gamma   90.00
#
_symmetry.space_group_name_H-M   'P 1'
#
loop_
_entity.id
_entity.type
_entity.pdbx_description
1 polymer ?
#
loop_
_entity_poly.entity_id
_entity_poly.type
_entity_poly.pdbx_seq_one_letter_code
_entity_poly.pdbx_strand_id
1 'polypeptide(L)'
;SLEAAHLVNRLLQTGGNYSLIGDSYKESIYYRHYFSLASSSLTAHGFMELYHDMVPHVYTPEPRVMLDILTSLKVHDALENLPQLWSDMIIFDHASQEKLITAVLSCAASHQPTDENTQLTQQMVEIVIDIWTRLQAQTEETRKKVAWTGQMIGNVMSTLVLGDNYKKAVEVFEECYRNPHVILGCASAYSLTLLSKAAIDHGDTTTAVNVTVYAADVGHQEAADLAKDAAAKLTLNQQEKTKLTSVLGIDLMAS
;
A
#
# COMPACT_ATOMS: atom_id res chain seq x y z
N SER A 1 6.74 24.83 20.93
CA SER A 1 6.75 23.50 21.57
C SER A 1 5.34 22.94 21.57
N LEU A 2 5.18 21.61 21.59
CA LEU A 2 3.87 20.96 21.63
C LEU A 2 3.06 21.36 22.88
N GLU A 3 3.71 21.52 24.03
CA GLU A 3 3.06 21.97 25.28
C GLU A 3 2.34 23.31 25.13
N ALA A 4 2.95 24.27 24.44
CA ALA A 4 2.34 25.56 24.16
C ALA A 4 1.12 25.38 23.24
N ALA A 5 1.21 24.49 22.25
CA ALA A 5 0.11 24.20 21.34
C ALA A 5 -1.08 23.57 22.09
N HIS A 6 -0.84 22.61 23.01
CA HIS A 6 -1.88 22.05 23.87
C HIS A 6 -2.52 23.10 24.78
N LEU A 7 -1.72 24.01 25.35
CA LEU A 7 -2.26 25.10 26.17
C LEU A 7 -3.18 26.01 25.35
N VAL A 8 -2.75 26.40 24.14
CA VAL A 8 -3.57 27.21 23.23
C VAL A 8 -4.84 26.47 22.85
N ASN A 9 -4.77 25.18 22.54
CA ASN A 9 -5.96 24.39 22.21
C ASN A 9 -6.93 24.29 23.40
N ARG A 10 -6.44 24.05 24.62
CA ARG A 10 -7.27 24.06 25.83
C ARG A 10 -7.94 25.42 26.06
N LEU A 11 -7.21 26.51 25.88
CA LEU A 11 -7.77 27.87 26.01
C LEU A 11 -8.86 28.12 24.96
N LEU A 12 -8.65 27.68 23.71
CA LEU A 12 -9.64 27.79 22.64
C LEU A 12 -10.93 27.01 22.96
N GLN A 13 -10.80 25.81 23.55
CA GLN A 13 -11.93 24.97 23.96
C GLN A 13 -12.62 25.43 25.25
N THR A 14 -12.12 26.49 25.91
CA THR A 14 -12.69 26.97 27.17
C THR A 14 -13.77 28.04 26.93
N GLY A 15 -14.99 27.79 27.42
CA GLY A 15 -16.08 28.76 27.38
C GLY A 15 -16.47 29.17 25.95
N GLY A 16 -16.57 30.47 25.68
CA GLY A 16 -16.92 31.01 24.35
C GLY A 16 -15.72 31.26 23.43
N ASN A 17 -14.51 30.83 23.81
CA ASN A 17 -13.28 31.23 23.11
C ASN A 17 -13.17 30.67 21.70
N TYR A 18 -13.91 29.61 21.37
CA TYR A 18 -13.96 29.07 20.01
C TYR A 18 -14.34 30.14 18.99
N SER A 19 -15.23 31.07 19.36
CA SER A 19 -15.64 32.20 18.50
C SER A 19 -14.50 33.15 18.11
N LEU A 20 -13.34 33.07 18.80
CA LEU A 20 -12.18 33.92 18.55
C LEU A 20 -11.28 33.41 17.42
N ILE A 21 -11.43 32.14 16.99
CA ILE A 21 -10.62 31.57 15.90
C ILE A 21 -10.95 32.18 14.53
N GLY A 22 -12.16 32.74 14.42
CA GLY A 22 -12.67 33.40 13.23
C GLY A 22 -13.55 32.49 12.38
N ASP A 23 -13.36 32.57 11.06
CA ASP A 23 -14.10 31.77 10.08
C ASP A 23 -13.52 30.35 9.94
N SER A 24 -14.26 29.48 9.24
CA SER A 24 -13.88 28.08 9.01
C SER A 24 -12.53 27.91 8.32
N TYR A 25 -12.08 28.90 7.54
CA TYR A 25 -10.77 28.86 6.90
C TYR A 25 -9.62 29.02 7.90
N LYS A 26 -9.75 29.97 8.84
CA LYS A 26 -8.76 30.15 9.92
C LYS A 26 -8.75 28.95 10.88
N GLU A 27 -9.91 28.39 11.15
CA GLU A 27 -10.08 27.18 11.95
C GLU A 27 -9.35 25.98 11.33
N SER A 28 -9.54 25.74 10.03
CA SER A 28 -8.79 24.73 9.27
C SER A 28 -7.28 24.96 9.33
N ILE A 29 -6.81 26.20 9.12
CA ILE A 29 -5.38 26.53 9.22
C ILE A 29 -4.82 26.22 10.60
N TYR A 30 -5.53 26.59 11.65
CA TYR A 30 -5.12 26.33 13.03
C TYR A 30 -4.98 24.84 13.28
N TYR A 31 -6.03 24.05 12.99
CA TYR A 31 -6.01 22.62 13.27
C TYR A 31 -5.03 21.87 12.40
N ARG A 32 -4.83 22.28 11.14
CA ARG A 32 -3.77 21.76 10.28
C ARG A 32 -2.40 21.92 10.94
N HIS A 33 -2.06 23.10 11.46
CA HIS A 33 -0.77 23.32 12.11
C HIS A 33 -0.66 22.59 13.45
N TYR A 34 -1.74 22.53 14.22
CA TYR A 34 -1.80 21.78 15.47
C TYR A 34 -1.57 20.28 15.25
N PHE A 35 -2.27 19.68 14.27
CA PHE A 35 -2.12 18.27 13.91
C PHE A 35 -0.74 17.95 13.33
N SER A 36 -0.21 18.75 12.41
CA SER A 36 1.14 18.54 11.88
C SER A 36 2.21 18.61 12.97
N LEU A 37 2.06 19.49 13.97
CA LEU A 37 2.97 19.56 15.10
C LEU A 37 2.80 18.36 16.05
N ALA A 38 1.56 17.94 16.30
CA ALA A 38 1.26 16.80 17.16
C ALA A 38 1.80 15.49 16.56
N SER A 39 1.57 15.25 15.27
CA SER A 39 2.02 14.03 14.58
C SER A 39 3.54 13.90 14.50
N SER A 40 4.28 15.02 14.55
CA SER A 40 5.74 15.02 14.56
C SER A 40 6.37 15.01 15.97
N SER A 41 5.57 15.24 17.02
CA SER A 41 6.06 15.46 18.38
C SER A 41 5.61 14.40 19.39
N LEU A 42 4.44 13.78 19.16
CA LEU A 42 3.90 12.72 20.01
C LEU A 42 4.39 11.35 19.55
N THR A 43 4.30 10.36 20.44
CA THR A 43 4.33 8.96 20.03
C THR A 43 3.13 8.66 19.15
N ALA A 44 3.21 7.60 18.33
CA ALA A 44 2.08 7.20 17.49
C ALA A 44 0.80 7.00 18.33
N HIS A 45 0.92 6.33 19.49
CA HIS A 45 -0.19 6.14 20.42
C HIS A 45 -0.79 7.48 20.90
N GLY A 46 0.03 8.39 21.43
CA GLY A 46 -0.46 9.68 21.94
C GLY A 46 -1.03 10.57 20.84
N PHE A 47 -0.51 10.47 19.61
CA PHE A 47 -1.12 11.14 18.47
C PHE A 47 -2.49 10.56 18.11
N MET A 48 -2.65 9.23 18.15
CA MET A 48 -3.91 8.59 17.83
C MET A 48 -4.99 8.85 18.89
N GLU A 49 -4.63 8.97 20.17
CA GLU A 49 -5.55 9.46 21.21
C GLU A 49 -6.08 10.86 20.86
N LEU A 50 -5.18 11.77 20.49
CA LEU A 50 -5.56 13.12 20.05
C LEU A 50 -6.42 13.09 18.78
N TYR A 51 -6.11 12.20 17.85
CA TYR A 51 -6.88 12.00 16.63
C TYR A 51 -8.33 11.59 16.96
N HIS A 52 -8.52 10.61 17.84
CA HIS A 52 -9.85 10.13 18.25
C HIS A 52 -10.69 11.18 18.96
N ASP A 53 -10.07 12.03 19.78
CA ASP A 53 -10.78 13.09 20.50
C ASP A 53 -11.29 14.19 19.56
N MET A 54 -10.64 14.38 18.41
CA MET A 54 -10.86 15.54 17.55
C MET A 54 -11.49 15.21 16.20
N VAL A 55 -11.25 14.02 15.65
CA VAL A 55 -11.72 13.62 14.33
C VAL A 55 -12.94 12.70 14.48
N PRO A 56 -14.05 12.93 13.75
CA PRO A 56 -14.27 14.00 12.78
C PRO A 56 -14.92 15.27 13.37
N HIS A 57 -15.25 15.27 14.67
CA HIS A 57 -16.19 16.22 15.26
C HIS A 57 -15.67 17.66 15.43
N VAL A 58 -14.36 17.82 15.61
CA VAL A 58 -13.68 19.11 15.79
C VAL A 58 -12.91 19.50 14.53
N TYR A 59 -12.32 18.52 13.85
CA TYR A 59 -11.52 18.75 12.66
C TYR A 59 -11.61 17.55 11.70
N THR A 60 -11.74 17.85 10.41
CA THR A 60 -11.60 16.85 9.33
C THR A 60 -10.26 17.09 8.64
N PRO A 61 -9.25 16.21 8.82
CA PRO A 61 -7.91 16.43 8.28
C PRO A 61 -7.89 16.51 6.76
N GLU A 62 -7.32 17.56 6.17
CA GLU A 62 -7.21 17.64 4.71
C GLU A 62 -6.21 16.59 4.16
N PRO A 63 -6.22 16.29 2.84
CA PRO A 63 -5.38 15.23 2.27
C PRO A 63 -3.89 15.35 2.60
N ARG A 64 -3.37 16.57 2.75
CA ARG A 64 -1.97 16.77 3.13
C ARG A 64 -1.69 16.29 4.55
N VAL A 65 -2.58 16.59 5.50
CA VAL A 65 -2.43 16.15 6.89
C VAL A 65 -2.58 14.64 6.98
N MET A 66 -3.54 14.05 6.27
CA MET A 66 -3.67 12.59 6.19
C MET A 66 -2.39 11.92 5.67
N LEU A 67 -1.71 12.52 4.67
CA LEU A 67 -0.45 12.00 4.16
C LEU A 67 0.67 12.05 5.21
N ASP A 68 0.76 13.15 5.95
CA ASP A 68 1.73 13.30 7.04
C ASP A 68 1.48 12.24 8.14
N ILE A 69 0.22 11.98 8.47
CA ILE A 69 -0.20 10.94 9.43
C ILE A 69 0.24 9.55 8.94
N LEU A 70 -0.14 9.16 7.72
CA LEU A 70 0.22 7.85 7.15
C LEU A 70 1.75 7.65 7.09
N THR A 71 2.49 8.70 6.75
CA THR A 71 3.95 8.66 6.73
C THR A 71 4.51 8.42 8.13
N SER A 72 3.96 9.09 9.14
CA SER A 72 4.36 8.91 10.54
C SER A 72 4.05 7.50 11.05
N LEU A 73 2.86 6.94 10.75
CA LEU A 73 2.49 5.56 11.10
C LEU A 73 3.53 4.56 10.63
N LYS A 74 3.94 4.67 9.35
CA LYS A 74 4.93 3.77 8.76
C LYS A 74 6.30 3.89 9.43
N VAL A 75 6.73 5.10 9.76
CA VAL A 75 8.03 5.34 10.42
C VAL A 75 8.05 4.79 11.84
N HIS A 76 6.92 4.81 12.54
CA HIS A 76 6.80 4.37 13.93
C HIS A 76 6.24 2.96 14.11
N ASP A 77 6.06 2.21 13.02
CA ASP A 77 5.51 0.84 13.02
C ASP A 77 4.14 0.72 13.72
N ALA A 78 3.32 1.77 13.60
CA ALA A 78 2.00 1.87 14.25
C ALA A 78 0.86 1.48 13.30
N LEU A 79 1.06 0.39 12.56
CA LEU A 79 0.19 -0.04 11.45
C LEU A 79 -1.19 -0.52 11.91
N GLU A 80 -1.37 -0.82 13.21
CA GLU A 80 -2.66 -1.15 13.82
C GLU A 80 -3.72 -0.05 13.65
N ASN A 81 -3.28 1.19 13.39
CA ASN A 81 -4.16 2.34 13.18
C ASN A 81 -4.58 2.52 11.70
N LEU A 82 -3.94 1.83 10.76
CA LEU A 82 -4.21 1.97 9.33
C LEU A 82 -5.66 1.62 8.93
N PRO A 83 -6.31 0.57 9.48
CA PRO A 83 -7.70 0.24 9.11
C PRO A 83 -8.68 1.36 9.43
N GLN A 84 -8.51 2.01 10.58
CA GLN A 84 -9.33 3.17 10.94
C GLN A 84 -9.07 4.33 10.00
N LEU A 85 -7.81 4.69 9.75
CA LEU A 85 -7.47 5.80 8.87
C LEU A 85 -7.97 5.58 7.44
N TRP A 86 -7.96 4.34 6.95
CA TRP A 86 -8.54 4.00 5.65
C TRP A 86 -10.06 4.23 5.63
N SER A 87 -10.77 3.77 6.67
CA SER A 87 -12.21 4.04 6.84
C SER A 87 -12.51 5.54 6.84
N ASP A 88 -11.75 6.31 7.60
CA ASP A 88 -11.89 7.77 7.69
C ASP A 88 -11.61 8.44 6.34
N MET A 89 -10.60 7.98 5.60
CA MET A 89 -10.33 8.45 4.23
C MET A 89 -11.49 8.19 3.26
N ILE A 90 -12.22 7.08 3.40
CA ILE A 90 -13.40 6.83 2.59
C ILE A 90 -14.50 7.82 2.95
N ILE A 91 -14.74 8.05 4.24
CA ILE A 91 -15.75 8.99 4.74
C ILE A 91 -15.45 10.43 4.28
N PHE A 92 -14.17 10.82 4.26
CA PHE A 92 -13.73 12.15 3.87
C PHE A 92 -13.54 12.33 2.35
N ASP A 93 -13.94 11.36 1.52
CA ASP A 93 -13.78 11.40 0.06
C ASP A 93 -12.30 11.56 -0.39
N HIS A 94 -11.39 10.95 0.38
CA HIS A 94 -9.96 10.93 0.12
C HIS A 94 -9.48 9.65 -0.59
N ALA A 95 -10.35 8.64 -0.69
CA ALA A 95 -10.07 7.34 -1.31
C ALA A 95 -9.78 7.39 -2.83
N SER A 96 -9.87 8.56 -3.46
CA SER A 96 -9.48 8.79 -4.87
C SER A 96 -8.20 9.64 -5.02
N GLN A 97 -7.51 9.98 -3.93
CA GLN A 97 -6.27 10.77 -3.99
C GLN A 97 -5.06 9.83 -4.15
N GLU A 98 -4.42 9.86 -5.31
CA GLU A 98 -3.29 8.99 -5.67
C GLU A 98 -2.18 8.95 -4.62
N LYS A 99 -1.77 10.12 -4.08
CA LYS A 99 -0.71 10.19 -3.06
C LYS A 99 -1.09 9.46 -1.77
N LEU A 100 -2.36 9.55 -1.37
CA LEU A 100 -2.85 8.88 -0.17
C LEU A 100 -2.99 7.38 -0.40
N ILE A 101 -3.55 6.96 -1.53
CA ILE A 101 -3.64 5.55 -1.90
C ILE A 101 -2.23 4.93 -1.93
N THR A 102 -1.27 5.61 -2.54
CA THR A 102 0.13 5.16 -2.59
C THR A 102 0.71 4.99 -1.19
N ALA A 103 0.44 5.95 -0.28
CA ALA A 103 0.90 5.87 1.10
C ALA A 103 0.24 4.71 1.86
N VAL A 104 -1.08 4.50 1.72
CA VAL A 104 -1.80 3.38 2.35
C VAL A 104 -1.26 2.04 1.87
N LEU A 105 -1.13 1.85 0.55
CA LEU A 105 -0.54 0.63 -0.03
C LEU A 105 0.89 0.41 0.47
N SER A 106 1.67 1.48 0.62
CA SER A 106 3.03 1.39 1.13
C SER A 106 3.11 1.03 2.62
N CYS A 107 2.11 1.42 3.43
CA CYS A 107 1.97 1.02 4.83
C CYS A 107 1.56 -0.46 4.94
N ALA A 108 0.55 -0.86 4.16
CA ALA A 108 0.08 -2.25 4.13
C ALA A 108 1.20 -3.22 3.71
N ALA A 109 1.99 -2.85 2.70
CA ALA A 109 3.10 -3.67 2.22
C ALA A 109 4.33 -3.70 3.16
N SER A 110 4.45 -2.77 4.13
CA SER A 110 5.50 -2.85 5.15
C SER A 110 5.15 -3.78 6.31
N HIS A 111 3.87 -4.12 6.48
CA HIS A 111 3.44 -5.06 7.52
C HIS A 111 4.08 -6.44 7.33
N GLN A 112 4.62 -7.00 8.42
CA GLN A 112 5.18 -8.35 8.42
C GLN A 112 4.24 -9.30 9.21
N PRO A 113 3.69 -10.34 8.58
CA PRO A 113 2.84 -11.31 9.28
C PRO A 113 3.60 -12.06 10.37
N THR A 114 2.93 -12.25 11.51
CA THR A 114 3.35 -13.12 12.62
C THR A 114 2.13 -13.86 13.16
N ASP A 115 2.36 -14.92 13.92
CA ASP A 115 1.28 -15.68 14.58
C ASP A 115 0.44 -14.81 15.54
N GLU A 116 1.00 -13.71 16.05
CA GLU A 116 0.35 -12.80 16.99
C GLU A 116 -0.48 -11.71 16.29
N ASN A 117 -0.22 -11.43 15.01
CA ASN A 117 -0.82 -10.31 14.28
C ASN A 117 -1.70 -10.74 13.10
N THR A 118 -2.18 -11.98 13.09
CA THR A 118 -2.99 -12.53 11.98
C THR A 118 -4.21 -11.67 11.65
N GLN A 119 -4.88 -11.12 12.68
CA GLN A 119 -6.02 -10.21 12.46
C GLN A 119 -5.61 -8.94 11.71
N LEU A 120 -4.48 -8.32 12.11
CA LEU A 120 -3.97 -7.13 11.46
C LEU A 120 -3.55 -7.43 10.02
N THR A 121 -2.89 -8.57 9.80
CA THR A 121 -2.53 -9.06 8.47
C THR A 121 -3.75 -9.14 7.57
N GLN A 122 -4.86 -9.70 8.07
CA GLN A 122 -6.08 -9.81 7.30
C GLN A 122 -6.74 -8.45 7.03
N GLN A 123 -6.67 -7.51 7.96
CA GLN A 123 -7.12 -6.14 7.72
C GLN A 123 -6.29 -5.46 6.62
N MET A 124 -4.97 -5.68 6.56
CA MET A 124 -4.15 -5.18 5.44
C MET A 124 -4.60 -5.75 4.10
N VAL A 125 -4.89 -7.05 4.04
CA VAL A 125 -5.43 -7.72 2.85
C VAL A 125 -6.75 -7.10 2.42
N GLU A 126 -7.68 -6.88 3.35
CA GLU A 126 -8.97 -6.26 3.07
C GLU A 126 -8.82 -4.85 2.50
N ILE A 127 -7.93 -4.03 3.08
CA ILE A 127 -7.65 -2.67 2.62
C ILE A 127 -7.11 -2.69 1.18
N VAL A 128 -6.11 -3.54 0.87
CA VAL A 128 -5.53 -3.57 -0.49
C VAL A 128 -6.52 -4.10 -1.52
N ILE A 129 -7.41 -5.03 -1.15
CA ILE A 129 -8.48 -5.54 -2.03
C ILE A 129 -9.54 -4.44 -2.28
N ASP A 130 -9.93 -3.70 -1.25
CA ASP A 130 -10.87 -2.59 -1.38
C ASP A 130 -10.29 -1.50 -2.30
N ILE A 131 -9.02 -1.12 -2.12
CA ILE A 131 -8.32 -0.21 -3.02
C ILE A 131 -8.30 -0.76 -4.45
N TRP A 132 -7.87 -2.01 -4.63
CA TRP A 132 -7.85 -2.66 -5.95
C TRP A 132 -9.20 -2.55 -6.66
N THR A 133 -10.27 -2.94 -5.96
CA THR A 133 -11.63 -2.95 -6.48
C THR A 133 -12.13 -1.55 -6.84
N ARG A 134 -11.87 -0.55 -5.98
CA ARG A 134 -12.25 0.85 -6.24
C ARG A 134 -11.54 1.42 -7.45
N LEU A 135 -10.26 1.14 -7.64
CA LEU A 135 -9.53 1.67 -8.79
C LEU A 135 -9.92 0.98 -10.10
N GLN A 136 -10.23 -0.32 -10.06
CA GLN A 136 -10.77 -1.04 -11.23
C GLN A 136 -12.17 -0.57 -11.62
N ALA A 137 -12.97 -0.07 -10.66
CA ALA A 137 -14.31 0.46 -10.92
C ALA A 137 -14.33 1.91 -11.46
N GLN A 138 -13.17 2.55 -11.68
CA GLN A 138 -13.12 3.91 -12.21
C GLN A 138 -13.66 3.97 -13.65
N THR A 139 -14.65 4.83 -13.88
CA THR A 139 -15.25 5.08 -15.20
C THR A 139 -14.66 6.33 -15.87
N GLU A 140 -14.99 6.58 -17.14
CA GLU A 140 -14.64 7.82 -17.84
C GLU A 140 -15.13 9.10 -17.12
N GLU A 141 -16.21 9.01 -16.36
CA GLU A 141 -16.78 10.11 -15.59
C GLU A 141 -16.05 10.38 -14.27
N THR A 142 -15.08 9.53 -13.91
CA THR A 142 -14.31 9.69 -12.67
C THR A 142 -13.42 10.93 -12.76
N ARG A 143 -13.75 11.96 -11.97
CA ARG A 143 -13.12 13.30 -12.01
C ARG A 143 -11.61 13.28 -11.86
N LYS A 144 -11.05 12.35 -11.07
CA LYS A 144 -9.62 12.16 -10.87
C LYS A 144 -9.32 10.66 -10.95
N LYS A 145 -8.96 10.20 -12.15
CA LYS A 145 -8.50 8.82 -12.33
C LYS A 145 -7.14 8.64 -11.68
N VAL A 146 -6.99 7.54 -10.96
CA VAL A 146 -5.72 7.13 -10.37
C VAL A 146 -5.15 6.03 -11.25
N ALA A 147 -3.99 6.29 -11.85
CA ALA A 147 -3.28 5.31 -12.66
C ALA A 147 -2.51 4.36 -11.76
N TRP A 148 -2.49 3.07 -12.12
CA TRP A 148 -1.64 2.10 -11.45
C TRP A 148 -0.16 2.34 -11.81
N THR A 149 0.69 2.34 -10.78
CA THR A 149 2.14 2.28 -10.95
C THR A 149 2.63 0.87 -10.63
N GLY A 150 3.77 0.48 -11.20
CA GLY A 150 4.38 -0.82 -10.91
C GLY A 150 4.65 -1.01 -9.40
N GLN A 151 5.03 0.06 -8.70
CA GLN A 151 5.21 0.02 -7.25
C GLN A 151 3.90 -0.26 -6.49
N MET A 152 2.78 0.38 -6.89
CA MET A 152 1.48 0.11 -6.27
C MET A 152 1.06 -1.35 -6.48
N ILE A 153 1.24 -1.87 -7.70
CA ILE A 153 0.99 -3.28 -8.02
C ILE A 153 1.87 -4.20 -7.15
N GLY A 154 3.16 -3.91 -7.05
CA GLY A 154 4.10 -4.63 -6.19
C GLY A 154 3.66 -4.66 -4.72
N ASN A 155 3.19 -3.53 -4.19
CA ASN A 155 2.69 -3.42 -2.82
C ASN A 155 1.42 -4.26 -2.60
N VAL A 156 0.46 -4.19 -3.54
CA VAL A 156 -0.77 -5.01 -3.49
C VAL A 156 -0.41 -6.49 -3.55
N MET A 157 0.38 -6.92 -4.53
CA MET A 157 0.78 -8.32 -4.68
C MET A 157 1.47 -8.85 -3.43
N SER A 158 2.43 -8.10 -2.87
CA SER A 158 3.17 -8.53 -1.68
C SER A 158 2.26 -8.70 -0.47
N THR A 159 1.37 -7.74 -0.24
CA THR A 159 0.41 -7.79 0.87
C THR A 159 -0.52 -9.01 0.72
N LEU A 160 -1.02 -9.27 -0.49
CA LEU A 160 -1.89 -10.41 -0.77
C LEU A 160 -1.18 -11.75 -0.56
N VAL A 161 0.06 -11.90 -1.03
CA VAL A 161 0.82 -13.14 -0.83
C VAL A 161 1.12 -13.36 0.65
N LEU A 162 1.56 -12.32 1.37
CA LEU A 162 1.86 -12.40 2.80
C LEU A 162 0.63 -12.71 3.66
N GLY A 163 -0.56 -12.31 3.21
CA GLY A 163 -1.83 -12.62 3.86
C GLY A 163 -2.55 -13.84 3.29
N ASP A 164 -1.82 -14.81 2.72
CA ASP A 164 -2.33 -16.09 2.22
C ASP A 164 -3.45 -15.96 1.16
N ASN A 165 -3.42 -14.88 0.38
CA ASN A 165 -4.39 -14.60 -0.69
C ASN A 165 -3.75 -14.72 -2.08
N TYR A 166 -3.11 -15.88 -2.30
CA TYR A 166 -2.31 -16.16 -3.50
C TYR A 166 -3.11 -15.97 -4.80
N LYS A 167 -4.33 -16.50 -4.90
CA LYS A 167 -5.15 -16.41 -6.11
C LYS A 167 -5.41 -14.96 -6.54
N LYS A 168 -5.70 -14.07 -5.58
CA LYS A 168 -5.91 -12.66 -5.88
C LYS A 168 -4.59 -11.97 -6.26
N ALA A 169 -3.46 -12.35 -5.66
CA ALA A 169 -2.15 -11.84 -6.04
C ALA A 169 -1.81 -12.18 -7.51
N VAL A 170 -2.12 -13.41 -7.95
CA VAL A 170 -1.98 -13.82 -9.36
C VAL A 170 -2.87 -12.99 -10.28
N GLU A 171 -4.14 -12.76 -9.90
CA GLU A 171 -5.05 -11.91 -10.68
C GLU A 171 -4.48 -10.49 -10.88
N VAL A 172 -3.95 -9.89 -9.81
CA VAL A 172 -3.31 -8.56 -9.85
C VAL A 172 -2.07 -8.56 -10.75
N PHE A 173 -1.23 -9.59 -10.65
CA PHE A 173 -0.05 -9.75 -11.51
C PHE A 173 -0.44 -9.88 -12.99
N GLU A 174 -1.39 -10.75 -13.32
CA GLU A 174 -1.83 -11.01 -14.69
C GLU A 174 -2.44 -9.77 -15.35
N GLU A 175 -3.08 -8.89 -14.58
CA GLU A 175 -3.53 -7.60 -15.09
C GLU A 175 -2.35 -6.71 -15.50
N CYS A 176 -1.29 -6.70 -14.70
CA CYS A 176 -0.07 -5.97 -15.02
C CYS A 176 0.69 -6.57 -16.20
N TYR A 177 0.77 -7.90 -16.24
CA TYR A 177 1.48 -8.63 -17.28
C TYR A 177 0.82 -8.48 -18.65
N ARG A 178 -0.52 -8.46 -18.71
CA ARG A 178 -1.28 -8.32 -19.97
C ARG A 178 -1.34 -6.88 -20.49
N ASN A 179 -1.29 -5.89 -19.60
CA ASN A 179 -1.46 -4.48 -19.95
C ASN A 179 -0.22 -3.61 -19.60
N PRO A 180 1.00 -3.95 -20.08
CA PRO A 180 2.23 -3.31 -19.63
C PRO A 180 2.32 -1.83 -19.99
N HIS A 181 1.66 -1.39 -21.06
CA HIS A 181 1.67 0.02 -21.49
C HIS A 181 0.79 0.94 -20.63
N VAL A 182 -0.11 0.38 -19.82
CA VAL A 182 -1.02 1.15 -18.96
C VAL A 182 -0.35 1.49 -17.63
N ILE A 183 0.61 0.69 -17.21
CA ILE A 183 1.23 0.79 -15.88
C ILE A 183 2.54 1.56 -15.97
N LEU A 184 2.67 2.58 -15.13
CA LEU A 184 3.88 3.38 -15.05
C LEU A 184 4.92 2.69 -14.17
N GLY A 185 6.07 2.36 -14.75
CA GLY A 185 7.17 1.64 -14.07
C GLY A 185 6.91 0.14 -13.93
N CYS A 186 7.69 -0.53 -13.07
CA CYS A 186 7.61 -1.97 -12.87
C CYS A 186 7.44 -2.33 -11.39
N ALA A 187 6.92 -3.54 -11.13
CA ALA A 187 6.86 -4.08 -9.77
C ALA A 187 8.26 -4.31 -9.22
N SER A 188 8.42 -4.20 -7.90
CA SER A 188 9.73 -4.37 -7.25
C SER A 188 10.21 -5.82 -7.34
N ALA A 189 11.52 -6.03 -7.41
CA ALA A 189 12.10 -7.38 -7.40
C ALA A 189 11.67 -8.21 -6.19
N TYR A 190 11.52 -7.58 -5.02
CA TYR A 190 10.98 -8.20 -3.80
C TYR A 190 9.58 -8.79 -4.03
N SER A 191 8.66 -7.99 -4.58
CA SER A 191 7.27 -8.43 -4.81
C SER A 191 7.18 -9.59 -5.81
N LEU A 192 8.00 -9.56 -6.86
CA LEU A 192 8.09 -10.62 -7.86
C LEU A 192 8.69 -11.90 -7.28
N THR A 193 9.73 -11.77 -6.45
CA THR A 193 10.35 -12.90 -5.76
C THR A 193 9.37 -13.58 -4.82
N LEU A 194 8.59 -12.79 -4.08
CA LEU A 194 7.58 -13.29 -3.16
C LEU A 194 6.46 -14.05 -3.91
N LEU A 195 5.94 -13.48 -5.00
CA LEU A 195 4.93 -14.14 -5.82
C LEU A 195 5.46 -15.41 -6.50
N SER A 196 6.71 -15.38 -7.00
CA SER A 196 7.35 -16.56 -7.61
C SER A 196 7.49 -17.71 -6.61
N LYS A 197 7.95 -17.42 -5.39
CA LYS A 197 8.02 -18.42 -4.31
C LYS A 197 6.64 -19.00 -3.98
N ALA A 198 5.64 -18.14 -3.82
CA ALA A 198 4.27 -18.60 -3.58
C ALA A 198 3.72 -19.46 -4.72
N ALA A 199 4.02 -19.10 -5.98
CA ALA A 199 3.64 -19.91 -7.13
C ALA A 199 4.30 -21.28 -7.12
N ILE A 200 5.58 -21.35 -6.77
CA ILE A 200 6.30 -22.62 -6.60
C ILE A 200 5.66 -23.48 -5.51
N ASP A 201 5.36 -22.89 -4.35
CA ASP A 201 4.75 -23.60 -3.23
C ASP A 201 3.34 -24.14 -3.58
N HIS A 202 2.62 -23.45 -4.46
CA HIS A 202 1.32 -23.88 -5.00
C HIS A 202 1.42 -24.83 -6.21
N GLY A 203 2.62 -25.08 -6.73
CA GLY A 203 2.80 -25.87 -7.95
C GLY A 203 2.34 -25.18 -9.25
N ASP A 204 2.14 -23.86 -9.24
CA ASP A 204 1.69 -23.09 -10.39
C ASP A 204 2.88 -22.73 -11.30
N THR A 205 3.11 -23.59 -12.30
CA THR A 205 4.18 -23.40 -13.30
C THR A 205 3.98 -22.17 -14.15
N THR A 206 2.73 -21.84 -14.48
CA THR A 206 2.41 -20.74 -15.40
C THR A 206 2.76 -19.41 -14.76
N THR A 207 2.31 -19.19 -13.53
CA THR A 207 2.62 -17.96 -12.78
C THR A 207 4.13 -17.85 -12.54
N ALA A 208 4.80 -18.91 -12.07
CA ALA A 208 6.24 -18.87 -11.80
C ALA A 208 7.06 -18.50 -13.05
N VAL A 209 6.69 -19.05 -14.21
CA VAL A 209 7.34 -18.73 -15.50
C VAL A 209 7.02 -17.30 -15.94
N ASN A 210 5.76 -16.87 -15.87
CA ASN A 210 5.37 -15.52 -16.28
C ASN A 210 6.02 -14.43 -15.42
N VAL A 211 6.09 -14.62 -14.10
CA VAL A 211 6.79 -13.71 -13.18
C VAL A 211 8.27 -13.61 -13.52
N THR A 212 8.90 -14.73 -13.83
CA THR A 212 10.33 -14.76 -14.20
C THR A 212 10.59 -14.04 -15.52
N VAL A 213 9.74 -14.28 -16.53
CA VAL A 213 9.81 -13.60 -17.83
C VAL A 213 9.62 -12.10 -17.65
N TYR A 214 8.58 -11.69 -16.91
CA TYR A 214 8.34 -10.29 -16.60
C TYR A 214 9.55 -9.66 -15.90
N ALA A 215 10.13 -10.32 -14.89
CA ALA A 215 11.31 -9.85 -14.18
C ALA A 215 12.50 -9.63 -15.12
N ALA A 216 12.73 -10.54 -16.07
CA ALA A 216 13.80 -10.41 -17.04
C ALA A 216 13.53 -9.30 -18.08
N ASP A 217 12.29 -9.19 -18.58
CA ASP A 217 11.89 -8.16 -19.55
C ASP A 217 12.06 -6.74 -18.99
N VAL A 218 11.80 -6.54 -17.69
CA VAL A 218 12.00 -5.25 -17.01
C VAL A 218 13.42 -5.06 -16.47
N GLY A 219 14.31 -6.05 -16.63
CA GLY A 219 15.73 -5.96 -16.29
C GLY A 219 16.08 -6.18 -14.82
N HIS A 220 15.23 -6.87 -14.04
CA HIS A 220 15.56 -7.26 -12.66
C HIS A 220 16.64 -8.35 -12.64
N GLN A 221 17.64 -8.19 -11.78
CA GLN A 221 18.80 -9.10 -11.71
C GLN A 221 18.42 -10.48 -11.15
N GLU A 222 17.37 -10.53 -10.35
CA GLU A 222 16.85 -11.73 -9.69
C GLU A 222 16.22 -12.72 -10.67
N ALA A 223 15.90 -12.30 -11.91
CA ALA A 223 15.18 -13.13 -12.87
C ALA A 223 15.89 -14.48 -13.14
N ALA A 224 17.22 -14.50 -13.19
CA ALA A 224 17.98 -15.73 -13.37
C ALA A 224 17.83 -16.70 -12.19
N ASP A 225 17.75 -16.18 -10.96
CA ASP A 225 17.57 -17.01 -9.77
C ASP A 225 16.13 -17.50 -9.64
N LEU A 226 15.14 -16.67 -10.01
CA LEU A 226 13.74 -17.10 -10.10
C LEU A 226 13.55 -18.27 -11.08
N ALA A 227 14.21 -18.24 -12.25
CA ALA A 227 14.18 -19.35 -13.20
C ALA A 227 14.78 -20.63 -12.65
N LYS A 228 15.93 -20.54 -11.96
CA LYS A 228 16.59 -21.71 -11.35
C LYS A 228 15.68 -22.33 -10.29
N ASP A 229 15.09 -21.51 -9.43
CA ASP A 229 14.18 -21.96 -8.37
C ASP A 229 12.94 -22.66 -8.97
N ALA A 230 12.34 -22.07 -10.00
CA ALA A 230 11.20 -22.67 -10.70
C ALA A 230 11.58 -23.99 -11.38
N ALA A 231 12.70 -24.04 -12.10
CA ALA A 231 13.16 -25.26 -12.79
C ALA A 231 13.54 -26.38 -11.82
N ALA A 232 14.07 -26.05 -10.64
CA ALA A 232 14.47 -27.03 -9.63
C ALA A 232 13.28 -27.65 -8.89
N LYS A 233 12.20 -26.87 -8.67
CA LYS A 233 11.08 -27.27 -7.82
C LYS A 233 9.80 -27.63 -8.57
N LEU A 234 9.68 -27.23 -9.84
CA LEU A 234 8.51 -27.46 -10.66
C LEU A 234 8.82 -28.35 -11.87
N THR A 235 7.81 -29.10 -12.31
CA THR A 235 7.91 -29.91 -13.53
C THR A 235 7.56 -29.05 -14.74
N LEU A 236 8.55 -28.34 -15.27
CA LEU A 236 8.37 -27.46 -16.43
C LEU A 236 8.24 -28.27 -17.73
N ASN A 237 7.27 -27.91 -18.55
CA ASN A 237 7.11 -28.47 -19.89
C ASN A 237 8.11 -27.84 -20.88
N GLN A 238 8.18 -28.40 -22.08
CA GLN A 238 9.14 -27.98 -23.10
C GLN A 238 8.95 -26.52 -23.55
N GLN A 239 7.71 -26.03 -23.61
CA GLN A 239 7.41 -24.65 -23.99
C GLN A 239 7.84 -23.68 -22.89
N GLU A 240 7.59 -24.01 -21.62
CA GLU A 240 7.99 -23.21 -20.46
C GLU A 240 9.51 -23.10 -20.35
N LYS A 241 10.24 -24.22 -20.53
CA LYS A 241 11.71 -24.21 -20.57
C LYS A 241 12.25 -23.34 -21.70
N THR A 242 11.67 -23.47 -22.89
CA THR A 242 12.06 -22.65 -24.06
C THR A 242 11.81 -21.16 -23.79
N LYS A 243 10.67 -20.81 -23.18
CA LYS A 243 10.34 -19.43 -22.81
C LYS A 243 11.39 -18.86 -21.86
N LEU A 244 11.73 -19.56 -20.78
CA LEU A 244 12.74 -19.11 -19.82
C LEU A 244 14.13 -18.97 -20.45
N THR A 245 14.56 -19.96 -21.25
CA THR A 245 15.87 -19.91 -21.94
C THR A 245 15.96 -18.75 -22.93
N SER A 246 14.87 -18.44 -23.65
CA SER A 246 14.87 -17.35 -24.62
C SER A 246 15.08 -15.97 -24.00
N VAL A 247 14.52 -15.74 -22.81
CA VAL A 247 14.55 -14.43 -22.15
C VAL A 247 15.80 -14.26 -21.29
N LEU A 248 16.31 -15.34 -20.69
CA LEU A 248 17.49 -15.29 -19.83
C LEU A 248 18.82 -15.54 -20.58
N GLY A 249 18.77 -16.12 -21.78
CA GLY A 249 19.97 -16.57 -22.49
C GLY A 249 20.72 -17.69 -21.77
N ILE A 250 20.07 -18.35 -20.80
CA ILE A 250 20.62 -19.47 -20.02
C ILE A 250 19.99 -20.76 -20.54
N ASP A 251 20.82 -21.74 -20.89
CA ASP A 251 20.35 -23.06 -21.28
C ASP A 251 19.87 -23.84 -20.04
N LEU A 252 18.55 -23.87 -19.86
CA LEU A 252 17.86 -24.62 -18.79
C LEU A 252 17.51 -26.05 -19.26
N MET A 253 17.97 -26.45 -20.44
CA MET A 253 17.67 -27.75 -21.05
C MET A 253 18.81 -28.76 -20.84
N ALA A 254 19.92 -28.33 -20.24
CA ALA A 254 21.08 -29.15 -19.92
C ALA A 254 21.05 -29.76 -18.50
N SER A 255 20.00 -29.47 -17.71
CA SER A 255 19.77 -30.01 -16.35
C SER A 255 18.63 -31.02 -16.30
#